data_AF-A0A2E1I6Y0-F1
#
_entry.id   AF-A0A2E1I6Y0-F1
#
_cell.length_a   1.000
_cell.length_b   1.000
_cell.length_c   1.000
_cell.angle_alpha   90.00
_cell.angle_beta   90.00
_cell.angle_gamma   90.00
#
_symmetry.space_group_name_H-M   'P 1'
#
loop_
_entity.id
_entity.type
_entity.pdbx_description
1 polymer ?
#
loop_
_entity_poly.entity_id
_entity_poly.type
_entity_poly.pdbx_seq_one_letter_code
_entity_poly.pdbx_strand_id
1 'polypeptide(L)'
;LIQDYDYLDLKPITINIDLKNALSQQNIRINVPSTFTIAVSTEEAIMSNAAERLLGLTIPAISEMASDIILGQLRLTVAILNIEQINKDRDSFMDLIRTNVEQELRKVGLSLLNVNIVDITDESDYIESIGKKAAATAVEKARADVAEQEKFGAIGKAEADREKDIQVATNQETAAMGVKSAEQQRRVDVAEKEALAIGGENLAKADIARSDADLAEQEAEANRRAMVARASAEAEIQKAKFIEEEERLKAEEIVREQITKQQIEIAAEAEAERQRRIAQGEADAILARYKAEAEGVQAVLDAKAAGYERLIAAAGGRAGDASTLLMVEKIESMVAAQVEAIRNMKIDKVTVWDGGGNADGSATSNFVSSLVKSLPPIHDVAKMAGVDLPAYLGTVDTEDAE
;
A
#
# COMPACT_ATOMS: atom_id res chain seq x y z
N LEU A 1 118.88 47.78 100.11
CA LEU A 1 119.00 47.12 98.80
C LEU A 1 119.03 48.20 97.74
N ILE A 2 119.65 47.95 96.58
CA ILE A 2 119.31 48.66 95.35
C ILE A 2 118.22 47.81 94.67
N GLN A 3 117.17 48.45 94.19
CA GLN A 3 116.13 47.83 93.38
C GLN A 3 116.14 48.52 92.03
N ASP A 4 116.07 47.73 90.96
CA ASP A 4 115.99 48.20 89.58
C ASP A 4 114.59 47.90 89.05
N TYR A 5 114.14 48.66 88.04
CA TYR A 5 112.81 48.50 87.44
C TYR A 5 112.82 48.94 85.98
N ASP A 6 112.09 48.21 85.14
CA ASP A 6 111.93 48.48 83.71
C ASP A 6 110.45 48.34 83.31
N TYR A 7 110.06 48.95 82.20
CA TYR A 7 108.67 49.03 81.74
C TYR A 7 108.46 48.21 80.47
N LEU A 8 107.52 47.27 80.54
CA LEU A 8 107.09 46.48 79.38
C LEU A 8 105.87 47.12 78.71
N ASP A 9 105.90 47.29 77.38
CA ASP A 9 104.79 47.87 76.63
C ASP A 9 103.66 46.85 76.43
N LEU A 10 102.44 47.21 76.83
CA LEU A 10 101.24 46.35 76.74
C LEU A 10 100.43 46.57 75.45
N LYS A 11 100.89 47.45 74.54
CA LYS A 11 100.21 47.69 73.26
C LYS A 11 100.14 46.40 72.41
N PRO A 12 99.02 46.13 71.74
CA PRO A 12 98.94 45.04 70.78
C PRO A 12 99.97 45.18 69.64
N ILE A 13 100.63 44.07 69.31
CA ILE A 13 101.58 43.93 68.20
C ILE A 13 100.88 43.11 67.11
N THR A 14 100.81 43.65 65.90
CA THR A 14 100.29 42.93 64.73
C THR A 14 101.44 42.39 63.90
N ILE A 15 101.43 41.08 63.67
CA ILE A 15 102.48 40.32 62.97
C ILE A 15 101.87 39.67 61.74
N ASN A 16 102.46 39.91 60.57
CA ASN A 16 102.10 39.22 59.33
C ASN A 16 103.05 38.04 59.10
N ILE A 17 102.48 36.86 58.92
CA ILE A 17 103.19 35.59 58.79
C ILE A 17 102.69 34.89 57.53
N ASP A 18 103.45 35.03 56.44
CA ASP A 18 103.23 34.22 55.25
C ASP A 18 103.86 32.83 55.45
N LEU A 19 103.09 31.86 55.94
CA LEU A 19 103.56 30.47 55.94
C LEU A 19 103.59 29.95 54.49
N LYS A 20 104.77 30.03 53.85
CA LYS A 20 105.00 29.56 52.48
C LYS A 20 105.44 28.09 52.44
N ASN A 21 104.98 27.38 51.43
CA ASN A 21 105.34 26.00 51.12
C ASN A 21 105.28 25.05 52.33
N ALA A 22 104.15 25.09 53.05
CA ALA A 22 103.82 24.13 54.09
C ALA A 22 103.21 22.86 53.48
N LEU A 23 103.52 21.71 54.07
CA LEU A 23 103.06 20.41 53.59
C LEU A 23 101.81 19.99 54.38
N SER A 24 100.70 19.69 53.68
CA SER A 24 99.49 19.14 54.30
C SER A 24 99.61 17.63 54.58
N GLN A 25 98.63 17.06 55.29
CA GLN A 25 98.54 15.60 55.51
C GLN A 25 98.55 14.80 54.19
N GLN A 26 98.05 15.39 53.10
CA GLN A 26 97.97 14.79 51.76
C GLN A 26 99.24 15.00 50.92
N ASN A 27 100.34 15.50 51.52
CA ASN A 27 101.59 15.81 50.84
C ASN A 27 101.46 16.91 49.75
N ILE A 28 100.45 17.78 49.87
CA ILE A 28 100.23 18.94 49.00
C ILE A 28 100.94 20.16 49.61
N ARG A 29 101.57 20.99 48.77
CA ARG A 29 102.27 22.21 49.19
C ARG A 29 101.30 23.40 49.14
N ILE A 30 101.09 24.04 50.28
CA ILE A 30 100.16 25.16 50.45
C ILE A 30 100.84 26.39 51.06
N ASN A 31 100.28 27.57 50.79
CA ASN A 31 100.67 28.85 51.36
C ASN A 31 99.49 29.40 52.17
N VAL A 32 99.74 29.74 53.44
CA VAL A 32 98.71 30.19 54.41
C VAL A 32 99.04 31.63 54.87
N PRO A 33 98.72 32.66 54.07
CA PRO A 33 98.95 34.06 54.44
C PRO A 33 98.08 34.45 55.64
N SER A 34 98.73 34.83 56.74
CA SER A 34 98.09 35.00 58.04
C SER A 34 98.53 36.28 58.75
N THR A 35 97.61 36.90 59.49
CA THR A 35 97.87 38.05 60.38
C THR A 35 97.48 37.69 61.81
N PHE A 36 98.39 37.88 62.74
CA PHE A 36 98.20 37.67 64.18
C PHE A 36 98.24 39.00 64.90
N THR A 37 97.32 39.22 65.83
CA THR A 37 97.42 40.31 66.80
C THR A 37 97.66 39.68 68.17
N ILE A 38 98.83 39.95 68.73
CA ILE A 38 99.25 39.49 70.06
C ILE A 38 99.37 40.68 71.01
N ALA A 39 99.44 40.41 72.31
CA ALA A 39 99.88 41.37 73.31
C ALA A 39 100.69 40.65 74.40
N VAL A 40 101.27 41.41 75.34
CA VAL A 40 101.69 40.83 76.62
C VAL A 40 100.44 40.48 77.43
N SER A 41 100.43 39.29 78.06
CA SER A 41 99.31 38.92 78.93
C SER A 41 99.35 39.65 80.26
N THR A 42 98.20 40.18 80.67
CA THR A 42 97.97 40.75 82.01
C THR A 42 97.40 39.73 82.99
N GLU A 43 97.28 38.45 82.61
CA GLU A 43 96.95 37.37 83.55
C GLU A 43 98.14 37.12 84.50
N GLU A 44 97.94 37.19 85.81
CA GLU A 44 99.00 37.06 86.84
C GLU A 44 99.87 35.80 86.65
N ALA A 45 99.27 34.68 86.26
CA ALA A 45 99.95 33.40 86.00
C ALA A 45 100.86 33.40 84.75
N ILE A 46 100.72 34.38 83.85
CA ILE A 46 101.52 34.52 82.61
C ILE A 46 102.44 35.74 82.67
N MET A 47 102.03 36.80 83.40
CA MET A 47 102.79 38.03 83.57
C MET A 47 104.20 37.77 84.13
N SER A 48 104.37 36.77 85.00
CA SER A 48 105.70 36.33 85.46
C SER A 48 106.58 35.80 84.33
N ASN A 49 106.04 35.00 83.40
CA ASN A 49 106.78 34.53 82.22
C ASN A 49 107.19 35.70 81.32
N ALA A 50 106.31 36.71 81.18
CA ALA A 50 106.63 37.94 80.44
C ALA A 50 107.77 38.72 81.10
N ALA A 51 107.73 38.90 82.42
CA ALA A 51 108.76 39.59 83.18
C ALA A 51 110.12 38.86 83.15
N GLU A 52 110.13 37.52 83.11
CA GLU A 52 111.36 36.73 83.00
C GLU A 52 111.94 36.67 81.57
N ARG A 53 111.12 36.77 80.52
CA ARG A 53 111.52 36.44 79.14
C ARG A 53 111.47 37.60 78.14
N LEU A 54 110.68 38.64 78.42
CA LEU A 54 110.44 39.77 77.52
C LEU A 54 111.02 41.09 78.06
N LEU A 55 111.28 41.19 79.36
CA LEU A 55 111.86 42.38 79.97
C LEU A 55 113.27 42.64 79.41
N GLY A 56 113.58 43.91 79.09
CA GLY A 56 114.80 44.28 78.38
C GLY A 56 114.88 43.90 76.89
N LEU A 57 113.88 43.19 76.32
CA LEU A 57 113.80 42.98 74.87
C LEU A 57 113.12 44.16 74.16
N THR A 58 113.54 44.43 72.92
CA THR A 58 112.88 45.44 72.08
C THR A 58 111.65 44.86 71.39
N ILE A 59 110.64 45.68 71.10
CA ILE A 59 109.39 45.26 70.43
C ILE A 59 109.66 44.44 69.14
N PRO A 60 110.62 44.79 68.26
CA PRO A 60 110.98 43.94 67.12
C PRO A 60 111.47 42.54 67.50
N ALA A 61 112.31 42.40 68.54
CA ALA A 61 112.80 41.09 69.00
C ALA A 61 111.69 40.24 69.63
N ILE A 62 110.73 40.87 70.34
CA ILE A 62 109.52 40.20 70.84
C ILE A 62 108.65 39.72 69.66
N SER A 63 108.52 40.54 68.62
CA SER A 63 107.79 40.19 67.39
C SER A 63 108.47 39.06 66.59
N GLU A 64 109.79 39.03 66.55
CA GLU A 64 110.58 37.97 65.89
C GLU A 64 110.41 36.63 66.64
N MET A 65 110.61 36.65 67.97
CA MET A 65 110.41 35.47 68.83
C MET A 65 108.98 34.91 68.72
N ALA A 66 107.96 35.79 68.69
CA ALA A 66 106.58 35.38 68.47
C ALA A 66 106.35 34.81 67.07
N SER A 67 106.97 35.40 66.03
CA SER A 67 106.85 34.94 64.64
C SER A 67 107.33 33.50 64.47
N ASP A 68 108.49 33.15 65.05
CA ASP A 68 109.04 31.79 64.98
C ASP A 68 108.14 30.76 65.67
N ILE A 69 107.60 31.10 66.85
CA ILE A 69 106.67 30.23 67.60
C ILE A 69 105.40 29.98 66.80
N ILE A 70 104.79 31.05 66.27
CA ILE A 70 103.54 30.97 65.50
C ILE A 70 103.77 30.20 64.19
N LEU A 71 104.86 30.47 63.47
CA LEU A 71 105.21 29.80 62.22
C LEU A 71 105.48 28.30 62.44
N GLY A 72 106.09 27.93 63.57
CA GLY A 72 106.24 26.55 64.00
C GLY A 72 104.89 25.85 64.22
N GLN A 73 104.00 26.45 65.01
CA GLN A 73 102.69 25.85 65.33
C GLN A 73 101.71 25.83 64.14
N LEU A 74 101.74 26.82 63.26
CA LEU A 74 101.01 26.80 62.00
C LEU A 74 101.46 25.63 61.13
N ARG A 75 102.78 25.42 60.97
CA ARG A 75 103.34 24.33 60.17
C ARG A 75 102.94 22.95 60.73
N LEU A 76 102.92 22.79 62.06
CA LEU A 76 102.43 21.56 62.69
C LEU A 76 100.92 21.35 62.48
N THR A 77 100.11 22.39 62.64
CA THR A 77 98.65 22.30 62.48
C THR A 77 98.25 21.99 61.03
N VAL A 78 98.92 22.60 60.04
CA VAL A 78 98.72 22.31 58.61
C VAL A 78 99.10 20.87 58.26
N ALA A 79 100.19 20.33 58.82
CA ALA A 79 100.66 18.97 58.51
C ALA A 79 99.72 17.84 58.99
N ILE A 80 98.79 18.14 59.90
CA ILE A 80 97.84 17.18 60.47
C ILE A 80 96.51 17.15 59.69
N LEU A 81 96.21 18.18 58.90
CA LEU A 81 94.91 18.40 58.26
C LEU A 81 94.91 18.16 56.75
N ASN A 82 93.73 17.81 56.23
CA ASN A 82 93.46 17.70 54.79
C ASN A 82 93.01 19.06 54.22
N ILE A 83 93.34 19.35 52.97
CA ILE A 83 93.07 20.65 52.36
C ILE A 83 91.55 20.92 52.18
N GLU A 84 90.75 19.86 52.02
CA GLU A 84 89.30 19.97 52.01
C GLU A 84 88.75 20.36 53.39
N GLN A 85 89.37 19.94 54.49
CA GLN A 85 88.97 20.39 55.84
C GLN A 85 89.33 21.86 56.03
N ILE A 86 90.59 22.21 55.73
CA ILE A 86 91.12 23.58 55.82
C ILE A 86 90.25 24.59 55.06
N ASN A 87 89.75 24.25 53.86
CA ASN A 87 88.95 25.18 53.06
C ASN A 87 87.42 25.10 53.32
N LYS A 88 86.88 23.92 53.68
CA LYS A 88 85.42 23.73 53.90
C LYS A 88 84.96 24.03 55.32
N ASP A 89 85.85 23.87 56.30
CA ASP A 89 85.59 24.02 57.73
C ASP A 89 86.63 24.98 58.34
N ARG A 90 86.58 26.24 57.87
CA ARG A 90 87.54 27.28 58.25
C ARG A 90 87.46 27.61 59.74
N ASP A 91 86.29 27.53 60.35
CA ASP A 91 86.09 27.86 61.77
C ASP A 91 86.84 26.85 62.66
N SER A 92 86.68 25.54 62.39
CA SER A 92 87.42 24.47 63.06
C SER A 92 88.95 24.60 62.89
N PHE A 93 89.41 24.99 61.70
CA PHE A 93 90.82 25.28 61.43
C PHE A 93 91.35 26.48 62.23
N MET A 94 90.55 27.55 62.33
CA MET A 94 90.89 28.76 63.10
C MET A 94 90.95 28.48 64.61
N ASP A 95 90.00 27.72 65.16
CA ASP A 95 90.00 27.36 66.59
C ASP A 95 91.17 26.40 66.94
N LEU A 96 91.53 25.48 66.05
CA LEU A 96 92.73 24.63 66.20
C LEU A 96 94.02 25.47 66.22
N ILE A 97 94.19 26.37 65.25
CA ILE A 97 95.34 27.28 65.20
C ILE A 97 95.38 28.15 66.45
N ARG A 98 94.27 28.79 66.83
CA ARG A 98 94.17 29.63 68.02
C ARG A 98 94.61 28.87 69.26
N THR A 99 94.05 27.67 69.48
CA THR A 99 94.35 26.85 70.67
C THR A 99 95.83 26.48 70.75
N ASN A 100 96.41 25.97 69.66
CA ASN A 100 97.81 25.54 69.63
C ASN A 100 98.79 26.72 69.75
N VAL A 101 98.53 27.83 69.07
CA VAL A 101 99.37 29.03 69.10
C VAL A 101 99.29 29.73 70.46
N GLU A 102 98.09 29.86 71.04
CA GLU A 102 97.91 30.48 72.35
C GLU A 102 98.62 29.66 73.45
N GLN A 103 98.55 28.32 73.39
CA GLN A 103 99.26 27.45 74.36
C GLN A 103 100.79 27.63 74.34
N GLU A 104 101.42 27.90 73.19
CA GLU A 104 102.85 28.19 73.14
C GLU A 104 103.18 29.63 73.55
N LEU A 105 102.41 30.62 73.07
CA LEU A 105 102.62 32.03 73.42
C LEU A 105 102.51 32.29 74.93
N ARG A 106 101.57 31.61 75.62
CA ARG A 106 101.41 31.67 77.09
C ARG A 106 102.67 31.23 77.85
N LYS A 107 103.54 30.38 77.29
CA LYS A 107 104.83 29.95 77.91
C LYS A 107 105.90 31.04 77.89
N VAL A 108 105.74 32.05 77.04
CA VAL A 108 106.70 33.14 76.83
C VAL A 108 106.23 34.46 77.44
N GLY A 109 104.96 34.55 77.85
CA GLY A 109 104.36 35.75 78.44
C GLY A 109 103.32 36.45 77.55
N LEU A 110 103.09 35.92 76.34
CA LEU A 110 102.27 36.55 75.32
C LEU A 110 100.85 35.97 75.30
N SER A 111 99.87 36.80 74.98
CA SER A 111 98.48 36.43 74.75
C SER A 111 98.11 36.65 73.27
N LEU A 112 97.23 35.80 72.75
CA LEU A 112 96.70 35.89 71.40
C LEU A 112 95.36 36.62 71.42
N LEU A 113 95.29 37.81 70.81
CA LEU A 113 94.07 38.61 70.77
C LEU A 113 93.21 38.30 69.54
N ASN A 114 93.84 38.10 68.38
CA ASN A 114 93.14 37.77 67.14
C ASN A 114 94.02 36.98 66.15
N VAL A 115 93.38 36.16 65.31
CA VAL A 115 93.96 35.50 64.14
C VAL A 115 93.08 35.82 62.93
N ASN A 116 93.69 36.26 61.84
CA ASN A 116 93.03 36.42 60.55
C ASN A 116 93.82 35.64 59.49
N ILE A 117 93.17 34.70 58.80
CA ILE A 117 93.79 33.93 57.70
C ILE A 117 93.13 34.35 56.39
N VAL A 118 93.96 34.74 55.42
CA VAL A 118 93.54 35.12 54.06
C VAL A 118 93.46 33.85 53.21
N ASP A 119 92.82 33.92 52.03
CA ASP A 119 92.60 32.74 51.19
C ASP A 119 93.88 31.95 50.89
N ILE A 120 93.77 30.63 51.10
CA ILE A 120 94.87 29.68 51.06
C ILE A 120 95.06 29.22 49.62
N THR A 121 96.31 29.31 49.15
CA THR A 121 96.70 28.91 47.78
C THR A 121 97.57 27.66 47.81
N ASP A 122 97.48 26.80 46.81
CA ASP A 122 98.35 25.63 46.65
C ASP A 122 99.28 25.75 45.42
N GLU A 123 100.41 25.04 45.44
CA GLU A 123 101.39 25.06 44.33
C GLU A 123 101.01 24.11 43.16
N SER A 124 99.79 23.57 43.12
CA SER A 124 99.39 22.48 42.22
C SER A 124 97.99 22.65 41.58
N ASP A 125 97.41 23.85 41.66
CA ASP A 125 96.05 24.21 41.21
C ASP A 125 94.95 23.25 41.71
N TYR A 126 95.18 22.56 42.82
CA TYR A 126 94.33 21.49 43.36
C TYR A 126 93.04 22.06 43.96
N ILE A 127 93.12 23.17 44.69
CA ILE A 127 91.96 23.84 45.31
C ILE A 127 91.04 24.37 44.21
N GLU A 128 91.59 25.00 43.17
CA GLU A 128 90.83 25.50 42.03
C GLU A 128 90.20 24.35 41.22
N SER A 129 90.94 23.25 41.03
CA SER A 129 90.46 22.04 40.35
C SER A 129 89.31 21.36 41.10
N ILE A 130 89.36 21.29 42.43
CA ILE A 130 88.24 20.82 43.26
C ILE A 130 87.04 21.76 43.13
N GLY A 131 87.23 23.08 43.17
CA GLY A 131 86.17 24.06 42.97
C GLY A 131 85.44 23.88 41.63
N LYS A 132 86.21 23.79 40.53
CA LYS A 132 85.71 23.50 39.18
C LYS A 132 84.93 22.19 39.12
N LYS A 133 85.48 21.11 39.70
CA LYS A 133 84.84 19.78 39.73
C LYS A 133 83.52 19.77 40.53
N ALA A 134 83.50 20.43 41.69
CA ALA A 134 82.31 20.52 42.55
C ALA A 134 81.19 21.31 41.86
N ALA A 135 81.51 22.46 41.26
CA ALA A 135 80.56 23.27 40.49
C ALA A 135 79.98 22.48 39.30
N ALA A 136 80.83 21.84 38.50
CA ALA A 136 80.38 21.01 37.37
C ALA A 136 79.48 19.85 37.83
N THR A 137 79.83 19.17 38.92
CA THR A 137 79.04 18.06 39.47
C THR A 137 77.68 18.52 39.99
N ALA A 138 77.61 19.72 40.60
CA ALA A 138 76.34 20.31 41.02
C ALA A 138 75.44 20.68 39.83
N VAL A 139 76.01 21.24 38.75
CA VAL A 139 75.27 21.59 37.53
C VAL A 139 74.76 20.33 36.80
N GLU A 140 75.59 19.31 36.61
CA GLU A 140 75.15 18.08 35.94
C GLU A 140 74.15 17.29 36.78
N LYS A 141 74.25 17.31 38.12
CA LYS A 141 73.21 16.74 38.98
C LYS A 141 71.88 17.50 38.80
N ALA A 142 71.89 18.82 38.87
CA ALA A 142 70.67 19.62 38.70
C ALA A 142 70.01 19.40 37.32
N ARG A 143 70.82 19.18 36.27
CA ARG A 143 70.34 18.79 34.93
C ARG A 143 69.69 17.40 34.91
N ALA A 144 70.31 16.42 35.57
CA ALA A 144 69.74 15.07 35.69
C ALA A 144 68.42 15.08 36.48
N ASP A 145 68.38 15.79 37.60
CA ASP A 145 67.19 15.96 38.43
C ASP A 145 66.03 16.60 37.61
N VAL A 146 66.32 17.65 36.81
CA VAL A 146 65.32 18.27 35.91
C VAL A 146 64.84 17.32 34.80
N ALA A 147 65.76 16.63 34.11
CA ALA A 147 65.40 15.71 33.03
C ALA A 147 64.58 14.50 33.52
N GLU A 148 64.79 14.07 34.76
CA GLU A 148 63.95 13.06 35.41
C GLU A 148 62.53 13.59 35.70
N GLN A 149 62.39 14.82 36.20
CA GLN A 149 61.08 15.43 36.41
C GLN A 149 60.32 15.69 35.09
N GLU A 150 61.00 16.13 34.02
CA GLU A 150 60.40 16.27 32.69
C GLU A 150 59.89 14.92 32.15
N LYS A 151 60.67 13.84 32.32
CA LYS A 151 60.28 12.47 31.96
C LYS A 151 59.05 12.01 32.75
N PHE A 152 59.01 12.22 34.06
CA PHE A 152 57.84 11.87 34.88
C PHE A 152 56.60 12.68 34.49
N GLY A 153 56.75 13.99 34.23
CA GLY A 153 55.66 14.84 33.73
C GLY A 153 55.12 14.41 32.37
N ALA A 154 56.01 14.01 31.45
CA ALA A 154 55.63 13.49 30.14
C ALA A 154 54.86 12.16 30.23
N ILE A 155 55.30 11.24 31.10
CA ILE A 155 54.61 9.97 31.36
C ILE A 155 53.23 10.21 31.97
N GLY A 156 53.16 11.01 33.05
CA GLY A 156 51.91 11.32 33.73
C GLY A 156 50.89 12.03 32.83
N LYS A 157 51.36 12.91 31.94
CA LYS A 157 50.51 13.50 30.90
C LYS A 157 49.99 12.46 29.91
N ALA A 158 50.85 11.61 29.36
CA ALA A 158 50.45 10.60 28.38
C ALA A 158 49.47 9.56 28.96
N GLU A 159 49.58 9.27 30.26
CA GLU A 159 48.65 8.41 30.98
C GLU A 159 47.31 9.11 31.25
N ALA A 160 47.31 10.39 31.64
CA ALA A 160 46.09 11.18 31.81
C ALA A 160 45.34 11.42 30.48
N ASP A 161 46.06 11.68 29.38
CA ASP A 161 45.48 11.81 28.05
C ASP A 161 44.85 10.48 27.58
N ARG A 162 45.52 9.33 27.84
CA ARG A 162 44.95 7.99 27.57
C ARG A 162 43.68 7.73 28.37
N GLU A 163 43.72 7.94 29.69
CA GLU A 163 42.56 7.68 30.57
C GLU A 163 41.36 8.54 30.17
N LYS A 164 41.59 9.82 29.87
CA LYS A 164 40.59 10.73 29.31
C LYS A 164 39.98 10.17 28.02
N ASP A 165 40.80 9.72 27.07
CA ASP A 165 40.29 9.24 25.78
C ASP A 165 39.50 7.93 25.92
N ILE A 166 39.90 7.04 26.84
CA ILE A 166 39.13 5.84 27.22
C ILE A 166 37.76 6.25 27.80
N GLN A 167 37.75 7.14 28.80
CA GLN A 167 36.49 7.62 29.41
C GLN A 167 35.58 8.32 28.40
N VAL A 168 36.12 9.10 27.46
CA VAL A 168 35.33 9.73 26.38
C VAL A 168 34.70 8.66 25.48
N ALA A 169 35.46 7.63 25.08
CA ALA A 169 34.93 6.54 24.26
C ALA A 169 33.84 5.74 25.00
N THR A 170 34.06 5.36 26.26
CA THR A 170 33.07 4.64 27.07
C THR A 170 31.79 5.46 27.28
N ASN A 171 31.90 6.77 27.50
CA ASN A 171 30.74 7.66 27.61
C ASN A 171 29.98 7.80 26.28
N GLN A 172 30.68 7.81 25.14
CA GLN A 172 30.06 7.84 23.82
C GLN A 172 29.32 6.54 23.50
N GLU A 173 29.89 5.36 23.77
CA GLU A 173 29.18 4.08 23.62
C GLU A 173 27.97 4.00 24.55
N THR A 174 28.12 4.39 25.81
CA THR A 174 27.02 4.40 26.79
C THR A 174 25.88 5.31 26.34
N ALA A 175 26.18 6.50 25.81
CA ALA A 175 25.19 7.40 25.24
C ALA A 175 24.51 6.80 23.99
N ALA A 176 25.28 6.18 23.08
CA ALA A 176 24.74 5.54 21.88
C ALA A 176 23.81 4.36 22.21
N MET A 177 24.19 3.52 23.18
CA MET A 177 23.34 2.45 23.71
C MET A 177 22.08 3.00 24.37
N GLY A 178 22.19 4.07 25.16
CA GLY A 178 21.05 4.75 25.78
C GLY A 178 20.04 5.28 24.74
N VAL A 179 20.53 5.94 23.69
CA VAL A 179 19.71 6.42 22.56
C VAL A 179 19.03 5.25 21.84
N LYS A 180 19.74 4.15 21.56
CA LYS A 180 19.15 2.98 20.89
C LYS A 180 18.13 2.24 21.75
N SER A 181 18.36 2.15 23.06
CA SER A 181 17.40 1.60 24.01
C SER A 181 16.12 2.45 24.08
N ALA A 182 16.25 3.78 24.18
CA ALA A 182 15.12 4.70 24.16
C ALA A 182 14.35 4.68 22.82
N GLU A 183 15.05 4.57 21.68
CA GLU A 183 14.43 4.41 20.37
C GLU A 183 13.66 3.08 20.25
N GLN A 184 14.23 1.98 20.76
CA GLN A 184 13.56 0.68 20.82
C GLN A 184 12.32 0.74 21.70
N GLN A 185 12.41 1.28 22.91
CA GLN A 185 11.27 1.39 23.82
C GLN A 185 10.15 2.22 23.18
N ARG A 186 10.48 3.40 22.62
CA ARG A 186 9.50 4.25 21.93
C ARG A 186 8.81 3.52 20.77
N ARG A 187 9.51 2.64 20.05
CA ARG A 187 8.91 1.83 18.97
C ARG A 187 7.98 0.74 19.50
N VAL A 188 8.30 0.12 20.64
CA VAL A 188 7.41 -0.84 21.31
C VAL A 188 6.17 -0.13 21.84
N ASP A 189 6.34 0.98 22.56
CA ASP A 189 5.24 1.78 23.12
C ASP A 189 4.27 2.25 22.03
N VAL A 190 4.78 2.78 20.92
CA VAL A 190 3.96 3.22 19.77
C VAL A 190 3.21 2.04 19.15
N ALA A 191 3.88 0.92 18.89
CA ALA A 191 3.24 -0.26 18.31
C ALA A 191 2.16 -0.87 19.24
N GLU A 192 2.35 -0.82 20.56
CA GLU A 192 1.33 -1.23 21.53
C GLU A 192 0.11 -0.30 21.48
N LYS A 193 0.31 1.03 21.43
CA LYS A 193 -0.80 1.99 21.33
C LYS A 193 -1.52 1.92 19.99
N GLU A 194 -0.80 1.69 18.89
CA GLU A 194 -1.39 1.43 17.56
C GLU A 194 -2.22 0.14 17.56
N ALA A 195 -1.70 -0.95 18.13
CA ALA A 195 -2.44 -2.22 18.24
C ALA A 195 -3.72 -2.08 19.09
N LEU A 196 -3.64 -1.35 20.22
CA LEU A 196 -4.80 -1.03 21.06
C LEU A 196 -5.82 -0.14 20.33
N ALA A 197 -5.36 0.86 19.58
CA ALA A 197 -6.23 1.74 18.79
C ALA A 197 -6.95 0.97 17.66
N ILE A 198 -6.23 0.13 16.92
CA ILE A 198 -6.80 -0.74 15.87
C ILE A 198 -7.78 -1.76 16.48
N GLY A 199 -7.49 -2.29 17.66
CA GLY A 199 -8.42 -3.14 18.42
C GLY A 199 -9.71 -2.41 18.76
N GLY A 200 -9.61 -1.18 19.28
CA GLY A 200 -10.75 -0.31 19.57
C GLY A 200 -11.56 0.09 18.33
N GLU A 201 -10.89 0.42 17.22
CA GLU A 201 -11.55 0.69 15.94
C GLU A 201 -12.31 -0.52 15.40
N ASN A 202 -11.73 -1.72 15.50
CA ASN A 202 -12.37 -2.94 15.01
C ASN A 202 -13.57 -3.33 15.86
N LEU A 203 -13.52 -3.13 17.19
CA LEU A 203 -14.68 -3.28 18.07
C LEU A 203 -15.77 -2.26 17.72
N ALA A 204 -15.42 -0.97 17.57
CA ALA A 204 -16.36 0.08 17.18
C ALA A 204 -17.01 -0.21 15.81
N LYS A 205 -16.24 -0.67 14.82
CA LYS A 205 -16.76 -1.09 13.50
C LYS A 205 -17.69 -2.30 13.62
N ALA A 206 -17.40 -3.26 14.50
CA ALA A 206 -18.26 -4.43 14.72
C ALA A 206 -19.56 -4.07 15.44
N ASP A 207 -19.53 -3.13 16.39
CA ASP A 207 -20.73 -2.65 17.10
C ASP A 207 -21.58 -1.71 16.23
N ILE A 208 -20.97 -0.90 15.36
CA ILE A 208 -21.67 -0.15 14.30
C ILE A 208 -22.33 -1.14 13.33
N ALA A 209 -21.59 -2.11 12.78
CA ALA A 209 -22.15 -3.09 11.84
C ALA A 209 -23.26 -3.96 12.44
N ARG A 210 -23.23 -4.22 13.76
CA ARG A 210 -24.36 -4.84 14.48
C ARG A 210 -25.56 -3.90 14.54
N SER A 211 -25.34 -2.63 14.94
CA SER A 211 -26.39 -1.61 15.02
C SER A 211 -27.06 -1.34 13.67
N ASP A 212 -26.28 -1.32 12.58
CA ASP A 212 -26.76 -1.18 11.20
C ASP A 212 -27.57 -2.40 10.75
N ALA A 213 -27.18 -3.62 11.16
CA ALA A 213 -27.93 -4.84 10.89
C ALA A 213 -29.25 -4.90 11.69
N ASP A 214 -29.23 -4.52 12.97
CA ASP A 214 -30.41 -4.43 13.83
C ASP A 214 -31.41 -3.38 13.31
N LEU A 215 -30.89 -2.25 12.77
CA LEU A 215 -31.69 -1.22 12.10
C LEU A 215 -32.28 -1.73 10.79
N ALA A 216 -31.49 -2.42 9.96
CA ALA A 216 -31.95 -2.99 8.69
C ALA A 216 -33.02 -4.09 8.90
N GLU A 217 -32.95 -4.89 9.96
CA GLU A 217 -34.02 -5.82 10.31
C GLU A 217 -35.31 -5.07 10.68
N GLN A 218 -35.22 -4.02 11.50
CA GLN A 218 -36.36 -3.19 11.88
C GLN A 218 -37.00 -2.48 10.66
N GLU A 219 -36.19 -1.94 9.75
CA GLU A 219 -36.68 -1.37 8.49
C GLU A 219 -37.32 -2.44 7.60
N ALA A 220 -36.72 -3.63 7.47
CA ALA A 220 -37.28 -4.73 6.71
C ALA A 220 -38.58 -5.27 7.32
N GLU A 221 -38.74 -5.24 8.64
CA GLU A 221 -40.00 -5.59 9.32
C GLU A 221 -41.06 -4.50 9.14
N ALA A 222 -40.71 -3.22 9.32
CA ALA A 222 -41.59 -2.09 9.07
C ALA A 222 -42.09 -2.05 7.62
N ASN A 223 -41.21 -2.28 6.64
CA ASN A 223 -41.56 -2.40 5.23
C ASN A 223 -42.46 -3.61 4.96
N ARG A 224 -42.21 -4.78 5.60
CA ARG A 224 -43.13 -5.94 5.51
C ARG A 224 -44.52 -5.60 6.05
N ARG A 225 -44.63 -4.98 7.22
CA ARG A 225 -45.92 -4.52 7.79
C ARG A 225 -46.63 -3.54 6.83
N ALA A 226 -45.90 -2.58 6.26
CA ALA A 226 -46.44 -1.59 5.32
C ALA A 226 -46.88 -2.23 3.98
N MET A 227 -46.14 -3.21 3.46
CA MET A 227 -46.53 -3.97 2.26
C MET A 227 -47.79 -4.80 2.51
N VAL A 228 -47.90 -5.47 3.66
CA VAL A 228 -49.13 -6.21 4.02
C VAL A 228 -50.33 -5.27 4.11
N ALA A 229 -50.18 -4.10 4.76
CA ALA A 229 -51.25 -3.11 4.86
C ALA A 229 -51.68 -2.53 3.49
N ARG A 230 -50.74 -2.31 2.58
CA ARG A 230 -51.04 -1.89 1.19
C ARG A 230 -51.75 -3.00 0.43
N ALA A 231 -51.24 -4.23 0.48
CA ALA A 231 -51.84 -5.37 -0.21
C ALA A 231 -53.26 -5.70 0.28
N SER A 232 -53.56 -5.52 1.58
CA SER A 232 -54.93 -5.65 2.09
C SER A 232 -55.85 -4.54 1.56
N ALA A 233 -55.39 -3.28 1.55
CA ALA A 233 -56.17 -2.16 1.03
C ALA A 233 -56.41 -2.27 -0.49
N GLU A 234 -55.41 -2.69 -1.26
CA GLU A 234 -55.53 -2.98 -2.69
C GLU A 234 -56.49 -4.14 -2.95
N ALA A 235 -56.45 -5.21 -2.14
CA ALA A 235 -57.40 -6.31 -2.25
C ALA A 235 -58.85 -5.90 -1.95
N GLU A 236 -59.07 -4.95 -1.03
CA GLU A 236 -60.41 -4.37 -0.79
C GLU A 236 -60.86 -3.49 -1.95
N ILE A 237 -59.98 -2.64 -2.49
CA ILE A 237 -60.28 -1.81 -3.69
C ILE A 237 -60.60 -2.68 -4.91
N GLN A 238 -59.87 -3.76 -5.14
CA GLN A 238 -60.12 -4.67 -6.26
C GLN A 238 -61.45 -5.44 -6.10
N LYS A 239 -61.82 -5.83 -4.87
CA LYS A 239 -63.15 -6.42 -4.60
C LYS A 239 -64.27 -5.43 -4.90
N ALA A 240 -64.13 -4.16 -4.49
CA ALA A 240 -65.11 -3.13 -4.79
C ALA A 240 -65.28 -2.91 -6.31
N LYS A 241 -64.17 -2.82 -7.05
CA LYS A 241 -64.19 -2.69 -8.52
C LYS A 241 -64.78 -3.91 -9.23
N PHE A 242 -64.53 -5.12 -8.73
CA PHE A 242 -65.10 -6.33 -9.31
C PHE A 242 -66.63 -6.35 -9.22
N ILE A 243 -67.18 -5.89 -8.08
CA ILE A 243 -68.63 -5.75 -7.89
C ILE A 243 -69.21 -4.68 -8.84
N GLU A 244 -68.50 -3.56 -9.03
CA GLU A 244 -68.90 -2.48 -9.95
C GLU A 244 -68.91 -2.94 -11.42
N GLU A 245 -67.89 -3.71 -11.84
CA GLU A 245 -67.83 -4.33 -13.18
C GLU A 245 -68.94 -5.39 -13.38
N GLU A 246 -69.23 -6.21 -12.36
CA GLU A 246 -70.28 -7.24 -12.44
C GLU A 246 -71.67 -6.62 -12.68
N GLU A 247 -71.99 -5.52 -12.01
CA GLU A 247 -73.24 -4.79 -12.23
C GLU A 247 -73.28 -4.07 -13.59
N ARG A 248 -72.14 -3.56 -14.10
CA ARG A 248 -72.09 -2.99 -15.46
C ARG A 248 -72.32 -4.05 -16.54
N LEU A 249 -71.76 -5.25 -16.38
CA LEU A 249 -71.93 -6.34 -17.35
C LEU A 249 -73.39 -6.81 -17.41
N LYS A 250 -74.08 -6.93 -16.27
CA LYS A 250 -75.53 -7.20 -16.22
C LYS A 250 -76.34 -6.13 -16.95
N ALA A 251 -75.98 -4.86 -16.81
CA ALA A 251 -76.64 -3.77 -17.52
C ALA A 251 -76.43 -3.82 -19.05
N GLU A 252 -75.23 -4.17 -19.53
CA GLU A 252 -74.98 -4.36 -20.96
C GLU A 252 -75.77 -5.53 -21.56
N GLU A 253 -75.91 -6.65 -20.83
CA GLU A 253 -76.62 -7.83 -21.30
C GLU A 253 -78.13 -7.54 -21.52
N ILE A 254 -78.76 -6.86 -20.57
CA ILE A 254 -80.16 -6.41 -20.65
C ILE A 254 -80.39 -5.50 -21.88
N VAL A 255 -79.45 -4.61 -22.20
CA VAL A 255 -79.54 -3.73 -23.38
C VAL A 255 -79.45 -4.53 -24.68
N ARG A 256 -78.62 -5.59 -24.73
CA ARG A 256 -78.52 -6.47 -25.91
C ARG A 256 -79.81 -7.23 -26.17
N GLU A 257 -80.48 -7.76 -25.13
CA GLU A 257 -81.78 -8.44 -25.28
C GLU A 257 -82.89 -7.50 -25.77
N GLN A 258 -82.88 -6.23 -25.35
CA GLN A 258 -83.86 -5.24 -25.84
C GLN A 258 -83.65 -4.92 -27.34
N ILE A 259 -82.40 -4.82 -27.79
CA ILE A 259 -82.06 -4.56 -29.19
C ILE A 259 -82.45 -5.74 -30.09
N THR A 260 -82.15 -6.98 -29.70
CA THR A 260 -82.53 -8.16 -30.51
C THR A 260 -84.04 -8.31 -30.61
N LYS A 261 -84.79 -8.01 -29.54
CA LYS A 261 -86.26 -7.99 -29.58
C LYS A 261 -86.80 -6.98 -30.58
N GLN A 262 -86.29 -5.74 -30.59
CA GLN A 262 -86.73 -4.71 -31.54
C GLN A 262 -86.39 -5.06 -33.01
N GLN A 263 -85.24 -5.70 -33.25
CA GLN A 263 -84.86 -6.15 -34.61
C GLN A 263 -85.84 -7.18 -35.18
N ILE A 264 -86.35 -8.10 -34.36
CA ILE A 264 -87.33 -9.13 -34.77
C ILE A 264 -88.68 -8.48 -35.14
N GLU A 265 -89.13 -7.50 -34.36
CA GLU A 265 -90.40 -6.79 -34.59
C GLU A 265 -90.38 -5.98 -35.90
N ILE A 266 -89.30 -5.23 -36.15
CA ILE A 266 -89.11 -4.45 -37.38
C ILE A 266 -88.96 -5.34 -38.62
N ALA A 267 -88.29 -6.50 -38.49
CA ALA A 267 -88.12 -7.44 -39.61
C ALA A 267 -89.46 -8.03 -40.08
N ALA A 268 -90.35 -8.40 -39.15
CA ALA A 268 -91.66 -8.96 -39.46
C ALA A 268 -92.58 -7.96 -40.21
N GLU A 269 -92.54 -6.68 -39.82
CA GLU A 269 -93.35 -5.63 -40.47
C GLU A 269 -92.89 -5.36 -41.91
N ALA A 270 -91.57 -5.32 -42.14
CA ALA A 270 -90.98 -5.12 -43.48
C ALA A 270 -91.31 -6.27 -44.45
N GLU A 271 -91.38 -7.51 -43.97
CA GLU A 271 -91.67 -8.67 -44.81
C GLU A 271 -93.16 -8.74 -45.23
N ALA A 272 -94.07 -8.31 -44.35
CA ALA A 272 -95.50 -8.20 -44.64
C ALA A 272 -95.80 -7.16 -45.74
N GLU A 273 -95.13 -5.99 -45.72
CA GLU A 273 -95.35 -4.97 -46.75
C GLU A 273 -94.78 -5.38 -48.12
N ARG A 274 -93.67 -6.14 -48.13
CA ARG A 274 -93.10 -6.70 -49.37
C ARG A 274 -94.09 -7.60 -50.10
N GLN A 275 -94.82 -8.47 -49.39
CA GLN A 275 -95.80 -9.36 -50.00
C GLN A 275 -96.97 -8.60 -50.67
N ARG A 276 -97.47 -7.52 -50.05
CA ARG A 276 -98.54 -6.69 -50.63
C ARG A 276 -98.18 -6.11 -51.99
N ARG A 277 -96.95 -5.57 -52.14
CA ARG A 277 -96.51 -4.95 -53.39
C ARG A 277 -96.32 -5.95 -54.55
N ILE A 278 -95.92 -7.19 -54.24
CA ILE A 278 -95.78 -8.24 -55.26
C ILE A 278 -97.16 -8.63 -55.83
N ALA A 279 -98.14 -8.91 -54.96
CA ALA A 279 -99.48 -9.32 -55.37
C ALA A 279 -100.23 -8.28 -56.24
N GLN A 280 -99.96 -6.98 -56.04
CA GLN A 280 -100.51 -5.93 -56.91
C GLN A 280 -99.88 -5.93 -58.31
N GLY A 281 -98.55 -6.06 -58.41
CA GLY A 281 -97.84 -6.07 -59.69
C GLY A 281 -98.21 -7.26 -60.59
N GLU A 282 -98.52 -8.41 -60.00
CA GLU A 282 -98.97 -9.60 -60.74
C GLU A 282 -100.37 -9.42 -61.34
N ALA A 283 -101.29 -8.73 -60.64
CA ALA A 283 -102.64 -8.49 -61.12
C ALA A 283 -102.67 -7.56 -62.36
N ASP A 284 -101.93 -6.46 -62.33
CA ASP A 284 -101.85 -5.50 -63.44
C ASP A 284 -101.21 -6.12 -64.69
N ALA A 285 -100.17 -6.95 -64.52
CA ALA A 285 -99.50 -7.63 -65.62
C ALA A 285 -100.41 -8.62 -66.38
N ILE A 286 -101.30 -9.32 -65.67
CA ILE A 286 -102.26 -10.26 -66.27
C ILE A 286 -103.33 -9.51 -67.08
N LEU A 287 -103.84 -8.38 -66.55
CA LEU A 287 -104.84 -7.55 -67.23
C LEU A 287 -104.33 -6.94 -68.54
N ALA A 288 -103.04 -6.57 -68.58
CA ALA A 288 -102.40 -6.04 -69.79
C ALA A 288 -102.27 -7.11 -70.89
N ARG A 289 -101.90 -8.35 -70.53
CA ARG A 289 -101.72 -9.47 -71.50
C ARG A 289 -103.00 -9.78 -72.25
N TYR A 290 -104.11 -10.02 -71.53
CA TYR A 290 -105.35 -10.46 -72.17
C TYR A 290 -106.00 -9.41 -73.08
N LYS A 291 -105.77 -8.11 -72.85
CA LYS A 291 -106.17 -7.07 -73.81
C LYS A 291 -105.39 -7.16 -75.13
N ALA A 292 -104.07 -7.27 -75.06
CA ALA A 292 -103.22 -7.33 -76.26
C ALA A 292 -103.50 -8.57 -77.12
N GLU A 293 -103.80 -9.71 -76.50
CA GLU A 293 -104.17 -10.94 -77.20
C GLU A 293 -105.54 -10.81 -77.92
N ALA A 294 -106.54 -10.19 -77.28
CA ALA A 294 -107.86 -10.00 -77.88
C ALA A 294 -107.82 -9.09 -79.12
N GLU A 295 -107.11 -7.95 -79.03
CA GLU A 295 -106.96 -7.00 -80.14
C GLU A 295 -106.18 -7.62 -81.32
N GLY A 296 -105.12 -8.38 -81.03
CA GLY A 296 -104.34 -9.08 -82.05
C GLY A 296 -105.11 -10.17 -82.81
N VAL A 297 -105.97 -10.93 -82.12
CA VAL A 297 -106.78 -11.99 -82.74
C VAL A 297 -107.87 -11.44 -83.66
N GLN A 298 -108.52 -10.32 -83.31
CA GLN A 298 -109.51 -9.67 -84.19
C GLN A 298 -108.87 -9.24 -85.53
N ALA A 299 -107.75 -8.52 -85.48
CA ALA A 299 -107.06 -8.02 -86.67
C ALA A 299 -106.65 -9.14 -87.65
N VAL A 300 -106.25 -10.32 -87.13
CA VAL A 300 -105.90 -11.49 -87.95
C VAL A 300 -107.12 -12.15 -88.60
N LEU A 301 -108.29 -12.10 -87.96
CA LEU A 301 -109.52 -12.68 -88.51
C LEU A 301 -110.14 -11.80 -89.59
N ASP A 302 -110.22 -10.48 -89.38
CA ASP A 302 -110.74 -9.53 -90.38
C ASP A 302 -109.90 -9.54 -91.66
N ALA A 303 -108.57 -9.58 -91.52
CA ALA A 303 -107.65 -9.68 -92.65
C ALA A 303 -107.85 -10.98 -93.46
N LYS A 304 -108.20 -12.09 -92.80
CA LYS A 304 -108.50 -13.37 -93.47
C LYS A 304 -109.85 -13.37 -94.16
N ALA A 305 -110.89 -12.80 -93.55
CA ALA A 305 -112.21 -12.65 -94.17
C ALA A 305 -112.12 -11.86 -95.49
N ALA A 306 -111.45 -10.70 -95.48
CA ALA A 306 -111.22 -9.89 -96.66
C ALA A 306 -110.31 -10.56 -97.72
N GLY A 307 -109.47 -11.52 -97.32
CA GLY A 307 -108.70 -12.37 -98.22
C GLY A 307 -109.59 -13.40 -98.95
N TYR A 308 -110.46 -14.09 -98.23
CA TYR A 308 -111.34 -15.11 -98.79
C TYR A 308 -112.39 -14.54 -99.76
N GLU A 309 -112.98 -13.37 -99.49
CA GLU A 309 -113.89 -12.71 -100.44
C GLU A 309 -113.23 -12.48 -101.81
N ARG A 310 -111.98 -12.02 -101.83
CA ARG A 310 -111.23 -11.74 -103.06
C ARG A 310 -110.91 -13.02 -103.85
N LEU A 311 -110.61 -14.12 -103.16
CA LEU A 311 -110.39 -15.42 -103.79
C LEU A 311 -111.68 -15.98 -104.42
N ILE A 312 -112.82 -15.85 -103.72
CA ILE A 312 -114.13 -16.28 -104.23
C ILE A 312 -114.54 -15.44 -105.45
N ALA A 313 -114.31 -14.12 -105.41
CA ALA A 313 -114.61 -13.21 -106.53
C ALA A 313 -113.77 -13.51 -107.79
N ALA A 314 -112.52 -13.95 -107.64
CA ALA A 314 -111.66 -14.35 -108.76
C ALA A 314 -112.04 -15.72 -109.37
N ALA A 315 -112.61 -16.62 -108.58
CA ALA A 315 -112.84 -18.03 -108.93
C ALA A 315 -114.14 -18.34 -109.71
N GLY A 316 -114.61 -17.40 -110.54
CA GLY A 316 -115.62 -17.66 -111.58
C GLY A 316 -116.97 -18.27 -111.14
N GLY A 317 -117.33 -18.17 -109.86
CA GLY A 317 -118.61 -18.64 -109.32
C GLY A 317 -118.78 -20.16 -109.17
N ARG A 318 -117.70 -20.97 -109.24
CA ARG A 318 -117.79 -22.44 -109.07
C ARG A 318 -117.24 -22.87 -107.71
N ALA A 319 -118.13 -23.05 -106.73
CA ALA A 319 -117.79 -23.29 -105.32
C ALA A 319 -117.17 -24.68 -104.98
N GLY A 320 -116.69 -25.45 -105.97
CA GLY A 320 -116.02 -26.74 -105.74
C GLY A 320 -114.53 -26.58 -105.41
N ASP A 321 -113.82 -25.77 -106.20
CA ASP A 321 -112.35 -25.81 -106.28
C ASP A 321 -111.64 -24.99 -105.19
N ALA A 322 -112.39 -24.20 -104.41
CA ALA A 322 -111.84 -23.45 -103.26
C ALA A 322 -111.59 -24.34 -102.03
N SER A 323 -112.29 -25.48 -101.93
CA SER A 323 -112.25 -26.35 -100.74
C SER A 323 -111.00 -27.26 -100.69
N THR A 324 -110.51 -27.69 -101.86
CA THR A 324 -109.33 -28.56 -101.98
C THR A 324 -108.03 -27.81 -101.66
N LEU A 325 -107.93 -26.54 -102.02
CA LEU A 325 -106.77 -25.69 -101.71
C LEU A 325 -106.58 -25.53 -100.18
N LEU A 326 -107.68 -25.33 -99.44
CA LEU A 326 -107.68 -25.17 -97.98
C LEU A 326 -107.25 -26.43 -97.21
N MET A 327 -107.39 -27.63 -97.78
CA MET A 327 -106.91 -28.86 -97.15
C MET A 327 -105.38 -28.99 -97.18
N VAL A 328 -104.71 -28.48 -98.21
CA VAL A 328 -103.24 -28.59 -98.36
C VAL A 328 -102.51 -27.76 -97.31
N GLU A 329 -102.96 -26.52 -97.06
CA GLU A 329 -102.34 -25.59 -96.11
C GLU A 329 -102.28 -26.13 -94.67
N LYS A 330 -103.20 -27.04 -94.28
CA LYS A 330 -103.29 -27.51 -92.89
C LYS A 330 -102.45 -28.74 -92.54
N ILE A 331 -101.97 -29.50 -93.51
CA ILE A 331 -101.24 -30.75 -93.26
C ILE A 331 -99.88 -30.48 -92.58
N GLU A 332 -99.15 -29.46 -93.03
CA GLU A 332 -97.83 -29.09 -92.49
C GLU A 332 -97.86 -28.82 -90.98
N SER A 333 -98.93 -28.18 -90.50
CA SER A 333 -99.07 -27.77 -89.09
C SER A 333 -99.18 -28.92 -88.08
N MET A 334 -99.49 -30.15 -88.50
CA MET A 334 -99.54 -31.31 -87.59
C MET A 334 -98.16 -31.95 -87.37
N VAL A 335 -97.28 -31.94 -88.37
CA VAL A 335 -96.02 -32.71 -88.33
C VAL A 335 -95.01 -32.11 -87.34
N ALA A 336 -94.96 -30.77 -87.24
CA ALA A 336 -94.01 -30.08 -86.37
C ALA A 336 -94.17 -30.44 -84.89
N ALA A 337 -95.40 -30.64 -84.41
CA ALA A 337 -95.71 -30.90 -83.00
C ALA A 337 -95.16 -32.24 -82.48
N GLN A 338 -94.79 -33.18 -83.36
CA GLN A 338 -94.32 -34.51 -82.97
C GLN A 338 -92.85 -34.56 -82.51
N VAL A 339 -92.02 -33.57 -82.89
CA VAL A 339 -90.55 -33.67 -82.82
C VAL A 339 -89.96 -33.15 -81.50
N GLU A 340 -90.65 -32.23 -80.82
CA GLU A 340 -90.15 -31.48 -79.66
C GLU A 340 -89.78 -32.34 -78.43
N ALA A 341 -90.37 -33.54 -78.30
CA ALA A 341 -90.49 -34.26 -77.03
C ALA A 341 -89.25 -35.06 -76.55
N ILE A 342 -88.20 -35.23 -77.35
CA ILE A 342 -87.25 -36.36 -77.21
C ILE A 342 -85.92 -36.01 -76.49
N ARG A 343 -85.64 -34.75 -76.16
CA ARG A 343 -84.25 -34.23 -76.22
C ARG A 343 -83.28 -34.41 -75.01
N ASN A 344 -83.70 -34.74 -73.77
CA ASN A 344 -82.95 -34.32 -72.55
C ASN A 344 -82.69 -35.37 -71.40
N MET A 345 -81.68 -36.27 -71.44
CA MET A 345 -81.17 -37.04 -70.25
C MET A 345 -79.72 -37.60 -70.39
N LYS A 346 -78.85 -37.52 -69.34
CA LYS A 346 -77.66 -38.41 -69.04
C LYS A 346 -76.83 -38.03 -67.77
N ILE A 347 -76.11 -38.99 -67.13
CA ILE A 347 -75.13 -38.80 -66.01
C ILE A 347 -74.04 -39.94 -65.99
N ASP A 348 -72.81 -39.66 -65.51
CA ASP A 348 -71.64 -40.56 -65.24
C ASP A 348 -70.76 -39.91 -64.10
N LYS A 349 -69.80 -40.50 -63.34
CA LYS A 349 -69.35 -41.88 -62.96
C LYS A 349 -68.23 -41.82 -61.86
N VAL A 350 -67.91 -42.91 -61.12
CA VAL A 350 -66.89 -43.00 -60.02
C VAL A 350 -66.09 -44.34 -60.04
N THR A 351 -64.92 -44.42 -59.38
CA THR A 351 -63.99 -45.61 -59.31
C THR A 351 -63.39 -45.79 -57.88
N VAL A 352 -62.99 -47.02 -57.47
CA VAL A 352 -62.65 -47.39 -56.06
C VAL A 352 -61.37 -48.27 -55.91
N TRP A 353 -60.82 -48.32 -54.68
CA TRP A 353 -59.67 -49.07 -54.10
C TRP A 353 -59.70 -50.62 -54.15
N ASP A 354 -58.57 -51.24 -53.77
CA ASP A 354 -58.46 -52.58 -53.14
C ASP A 354 -57.32 -52.58 -52.07
N GLY A 355 -57.26 -53.56 -51.16
CA GLY A 355 -56.10 -53.77 -50.27
C GLY A 355 -56.24 -54.79 -49.12
N GLY A 356 -55.10 -55.37 -48.71
CA GLY A 356 -54.88 -56.06 -47.42
C GLY A 356 -54.84 -57.60 -47.46
N GLY A 357 -53.69 -58.21 -47.13
CA GLY A 357 -53.58 -59.67 -46.90
C GLY A 357 -52.14 -60.22 -46.96
N ASN A 358 -51.69 -60.87 -45.89
CA ASN A 358 -50.39 -61.60 -45.80
C ASN A 358 -50.43 -62.92 -46.59
N ALA A 359 -49.33 -63.49 -47.12
CA ALA A 359 -47.92 -63.05 -47.21
C ALA A 359 -47.21 -63.72 -48.41
N ASP A 360 -46.10 -63.13 -48.88
CA ASP A 360 -45.16 -63.62 -49.91
C ASP A 360 -45.76 -64.15 -51.24
N GLY A 361 -46.23 -63.20 -52.07
CA GLY A 361 -46.55 -63.40 -53.49
C GLY A 361 -47.04 -62.12 -54.16
N SER A 362 -46.58 -61.79 -55.37
CA SER A 362 -46.86 -60.49 -56.02
C SER A 362 -48.17 -60.46 -56.84
N ALA A 363 -48.79 -59.28 -56.91
CA ALA A 363 -50.14 -59.10 -57.45
C ALA A 363 -50.23 -58.98 -58.99
N THR A 364 -50.85 -59.97 -59.63
CA THR A 364 -51.39 -59.87 -61.01
C THR A 364 -52.72 -60.63 -61.22
N SER A 365 -53.14 -61.48 -60.29
CA SER A 365 -54.23 -62.46 -60.47
C SER A 365 -55.66 -61.92 -60.31
N ASN A 366 -55.89 -60.85 -59.54
CA ASN A 366 -57.25 -60.43 -59.17
C ASN A 366 -57.99 -59.54 -60.18
N PHE A 367 -57.30 -58.90 -61.14
CA PHE A 367 -57.95 -57.95 -62.07
C PHE A 367 -58.70 -58.62 -63.24
N VAL A 368 -58.22 -59.78 -63.69
CA VAL A 368 -58.78 -60.48 -64.88
C VAL A 368 -60.10 -61.21 -64.56
N SER A 369 -60.50 -61.29 -63.28
CA SER A 369 -61.81 -61.80 -62.82
C SER A 369 -62.99 -60.83 -63.07
N SER A 370 -62.83 -59.98 -64.08
CA SER A 370 -63.86 -59.50 -65.03
C SER A 370 -65.29 -59.24 -64.52
N LEU A 371 -65.83 -58.03 -64.60
CA LEU A 371 -66.14 -57.29 -65.85
C LEU A 371 -67.09 -58.02 -66.84
N VAL A 372 -67.23 -59.35 -66.76
CA VAL A 372 -68.13 -60.18 -67.60
C VAL A 372 -69.54 -60.27 -66.99
N LYS A 373 -69.74 -59.84 -65.74
CA LYS A 373 -71.02 -59.96 -65.00
C LYS A 373 -71.83 -58.67 -64.85
N SER A 374 -71.52 -57.60 -65.59
CA SER A 374 -72.02 -56.24 -65.30
C SER A 374 -72.66 -55.49 -66.48
N LEU A 375 -73.29 -56.18 -67.43
CA LEU A 375 -74.05 -55.58 -68.54
C LEU A 375 -75.38 -56.34 -68.80
N PRO A 376 -76.53 -55.81 -68.35
CA PRO A 376 -77.86 -56.35 -68.70
C PRO A 376 -78.33 -55.89 -70.09
N PRO A 377 -79.03 -56.73 -70.88
CA PRO A 377 -79.64 -56.32 -72.15
C PRO A 377 -80.81 -55.33 -71.97
N ILE A 378 -80.92 -54.35 -72.87
CA ILE A 378 -81.95 -53.29 -72.81
C ILE A 378 -83.38 -53.78 -73.15
N HIS A 379 -83.49 -54.96 -73.79
CA HIS A 379 -84.75 -55.46 -74.38
C HIS A 379 -85.89 -55.66 -73.36
N ASP A 380 -85.58 -55.99 -72.11
CA ASP A 380 -86.58 -56.25 -71.06
C ASP A 380 -87.29 -54.97 -70.58
N VAL A 381 -86.63 -53.81 -70.67
CA VAL A 381 -87.20 -52.53 -70.21
C VAL A 381 -88.37 -52.09 -71.12
N ALA A 382 -88.30 -52.39 -72.41
CA ALA A 382 -89.34 -52.01 -73.38
C ALA A 382 -90.65 -52.77 -73.14
N LYS A 383 -90.59 -54.08 -72.82
CA LYS A 383 -91.79 -54.90 -72.57
C LYS A 383 -92.57 -54.48 -71.32
N MET A 384 -91.91 -53.86 -70.33
CA MET A 384 -92.61 -53.30 -69.15
C MET A 384 -93.39 -52.01 -69.46
N ALA A 385 -93.17 -51.37 -70.63
CA ALA A 385 -93.82 -50.12 -71.02
C ALA A 385 -95.01 -50.30 -71.97
N GLY A 386 -95.30 -51.52 -72.44
CA GLY A 386 -96.56 -51.84 -73.14
C GLY A 386 -96.70 -51.31 -74.58
N VAL A 387 -95.59 -51.05 -75.29
CA VAL A 387 -95.60 -50.61 -76.69
C VAL A 387 -94.72 -51.54 -77.55
N ASP A 388 -95.34 -52.30 -78.45
CA ASP A 388 -94.62 -53.12 -79.43
C ASP A 388 -94.04 -52.25 -80.56
N LEU A 389 -92.78 -52.51 -80.91
CA LEU A 389 -92.08 -51.85 -82.02
C LEU A 389 -92.06 -52.75 -83.27
N PRO A 390 -92.22 -52.19 -84.48
CA PRO A 390 -92.36 -52.97 -85.71
C PRO A 390 -91.09 -53.74 -86.09
N ALA A 391 -91.28 -54.87 -86.79
CA ALA A 391 -90.34 -55.99 -86.94
C ALA A 391 -89.06 -55.76 -87.78
N TYR A 392 -88.57 -54.52 -87.91
CA TYR A 392 -87.28 -54.22 -88.54
C TYR A 392 -86.08 -54.32 -87.56
N LEU A 393 -86.33 -54.35 -86.24
CA LEU A 393 -85.29 -54.34 -85.20
C LEU A 393 -84.84 -55.73 -84.69
N GLY A 394 -85.07 -56.79 -85.47
CA GLY A 394 -84.33 -58.05 -85.39
C GLY A 394 -84.62 -58.97 -84.18
N THR A 395 -85.46 -59.98 -84.40
CA THR A 395 -85.55 -61.18 -83.54
C THR A 395 -84.65 -62.28 -84.11
N VAL A 396 -83.88 -62.97 -83.27
CA VAL A 396 -83.22 -64.24 -83.60
C VAL A 396 -83.32 -65.17 -82.39
N ASP A 397 -83.62 -66.44 -82.66
CA ASP A 397 -84.09 -67.40 -81.67
C ASP A 397 -82.98 -68.18 -80.94
N THR A 398 -83.41 -68.99 -79.97
CA THR A 398 -82.59 -69.95 -79.20
C THR A 398 -82.32 -71.23 -79.99
N GLU A 399 -81.11 -71.80 -79.90
CA GLU A 399 -80.95 -73.27 -79.86
C GLU A 399 -79.57 -73.74 -79.33
N ASP A 400 -79.52 -75.04 -79.06
CA ASP A 400 -78.38 -75.92 -78.70
C ASP A 400 -77.63 -75.75 -77.36
N ALA A 401 -77.31 -76.90 -76.79
CA ALA A 401 -76.58 -77.10 -75.54
C ALA A 401 -75.76 -78.41 -75.59
N GLU A 402 -74.56 -78.39 -74.99
CA GLU A 402 -73.87 -79.53 -74.37
C GLU A 402 -73.00 -79.01 -73.20
#